data_AF-A0AAD9FLQ7-F1
#
_entry.id   AF-A0AAD9FLQ7-F1
#
_cell.length_a   1.000
_cell.length_b   1.000
_cell.length_c   1.000
_cell.angle_alpha   90.00
_cell.angle_beta   90.00
_cell.angle_gamma   90.00
#
_symmetry.space_group_name_H-M   'P 1'
#
loop_
_entity.id
_entity.type
_entity.pdbx_description
1 polymer ?
#
loop_
_entity_poly.entity_id
_entity_poly.type
_entity_poly.pdbx_seq_one_letter_code
_entity_poly.pdbx_strand_id
1 'polypeptide(L)'
;MSSSSSLPPTQARLAALNRLKAKQKLTSAPSPSEASSSSGPNLVNKPQAVPSTSRNAAAAQANEDNAPLRRDQRLGKYFEYDLSKLHNSRGGFLTEDDDGGRIKTVIEIAREKEREKKLMREGEEPAILIDTSPRCRECNSLEIDHQFLKVFGMRVCAKCKKQFPEKYSLLTKTECKEDYLLTDPELKDEDLLPHLLRPNPYASTYSNMMLFLREQVEKVAWDKWGGEEGLDKEWERREQFKKRKREEKFEQGLRDLRKRTRNNQFQRRQEAEHVHEFEDIEVATDEDGGTKTIQRCFGCGAEQEVEVW
;
A
#
# COMPACT_ATOMS: atom_id res chain seq x y z
N MET A 1 -26.59 -30.78 26.56
CA MET A 1 -25.70 -30.03 27.46
C MET A 1 -24.77 -29.20 26.58
N SER A 2 -25.06 -27.92 26.40
CA SER A 2 -24.30 -27.04 25.49
C SER A 2 -23.29 -26.24 26.29
N SER A 3 -22.01 -26.55 26.15
CA SER A 3 -20.91 -25.83 26.77
C SER A 3 -20.63 -24.53 26.01
N SER A 4 -20.93 -23.40 26.63
CA SER A 4 -20.52 -22.08 26.16
C SER A 4 -19.02 -21.89 26.39
N SER A 5 -18.24 -21.79 25.30
CA SER A 5 -16.82 -21.49 25.35
C SER A 5 -16.58 -20.03 25.74
N SER A 6 -16.35 -19.78 27.03
CA SER A 6 -15.88 -18.49 27.52
C SER A 6 -14.47 -18.22 26.97
N LEU A 7 -14.30 -17.12 26.24
CA LEU A 7 -12.99 -16.67 25.75
C LEU A 7 -12.01 -16.47 26.92
N PRO A 8 -10.71 -16.79 26.74
CA PRO A 8 -9.70 -16.56 27.76
C PRO A 8 -9.66 -15.07 28.16
N PRO A 9 -9.39 -14.75 29.44
CA PRO A 9 -9.56 -13.41 29.99
C PRO A 9 -8.72 -12.33 29.29
N THR A 10 -7.57 -12.72 28.72
CA THR A 10 -6.71 -11.85 27.91
C THR A 10 -7.35 -11.46 26.57
N GLN A 11 -8.05 -12.39 25.93
CA GLN A 11 -8.75 -12.18 24.66
C GLN A 11 -10.04 -11.38 24.86
N ALA A 12 -10.75 -11.62 25.97
CA ALA A 12 -11.89 -10.80 26.38
C ALA A 12 -11.48 -9.33 26.62
N ARG A 13 -10.32 -9.09 27.23
CA ARG A 13 -9.79 -7.74 27.47
C ARG A 13 -9.40 -7.02 26.18
N LEU A 14 -8.79 -7.72 25.22
CA LEU A 14 -8.49 -7.18 23.89
C LEU A 14 -9.77 -6.85 23.10
N ALA A 15 -10.78 -7.72 23.15
CA ALA A 15 -12.07 -7.47 22.51
C ALA A 15 -12.79 -6.24 23.11
N ALA A 16 -12.72 -6.06 24.43
CA ALA A 16 -13.27 -4.88 25.11
C ALA A 16 -12.55 -3.58 24.69
N LEU A 17 -11.21 -3.60 24.59
CA LEU A 17 -10.42 -2.45 24.14
C LEU A 17 -10.71 -2.06 22.69
N ASN A 18 -10.89 -3.05 21.81
CA ASN A 18 -11.25 -2.79 20.41
C ASN A 18 -12.67 -2.22 20.27
N ARG A 19 -13.62 -2.67 21.11
CA ARG A 19 -14.98 -2.09 21.17
C ARG A 19 -14.98 -0.64 21.66
N LEU A 20 -14.13 -0.30 22.64
CA LEU A 20 -13.98 1.07 23.13
C LEU A 20 -13.39 2.01 22.05
N LYS A 21 -12.35 1.56 21.34
CA LYS A 21 -11.77 2.30 20.21
C LYS A 21 -12.76 2.53 19.07
N ALA A 22 -13.59 1.52 18.75
CA ALA A 22 -14.63 1.65 17.73
C ALA A 22 -15.73 2.66 18.12
N LYS A 23 -16.15 2.67 19.40
CA LYS A 23 -17.10 3.66 19.92
C LYS A 23 -16.55 5.08 19.88
N GLN A 24 -15.30 5.30 20.27
CA GLN A 24 -14.67 6.63 20.22
C GLN A 24 -14.56 7.19 18.80
N LYS A 25 -14.34 6.32 17.80
CA LYS A 25 -14.28 6.70 16.38
C LYS A 25 -15.64 7.11 15.80
N LEU A 26 -16.74 6.61 16.38
CA LEU A 26 -18.11 6.98 15.99
C LEU A 26 -18.59 8.26 16.67
N THR A 27 -18.09 8.58 17.87
CA THR A 27 -18.46 9.80 18.59
C THR A 27 -17.66 11.04 18.15
N SER A 28 -16.57 10.86 17.39
CA SER A 28 -15.72 11.96 16.90
C SER A 28 -16.06 12.42 15.48
N ALA A 29 -17.14 11.91 14.87
CA ALA A 29 -17.64 12.38 13.59
C ALA A 29 -18.69 13.49 13.81
N PRO A 30 -18.56 14.68 13.19
CA PRO A 30 -19.55 15.74 13.34
C PRO A 30 -20.86 15.35 12.63
N SER A 31 -21.96 15.36 13.39
CA SER A 31 -23.32 15.16 12.90
C SER A 31 -23.85 16.43 12.20
N PRO A 32 -24.51 16.32 11.02
CA PRO A 32 -25.35 17.39 10.53
C PRO A 32 -26.66 17.42 11.33
N SER A 33 -26.92 18.57 11.93
CA SER A 33 -28.12 18.92 12.70
C SER A 33 -29.37 18.99 11.83
N GLU A 34 -30.46 18.40 12.33
CA GLU A 34 -31.83 18.61 11.86
C GLU A 34 -32.38 19.96 12.33
N ALA A 35 -33.19 20.61 11.49
CA ALA A 35 -34.17 21.62 11.91
C ALA A 35 -35.41 21.59 11.00
N SER A 36 -36.42 20.90 11.52
CA SER A 36 -37.88 21.14 11.56
C SER A 36 -38.58 22.10 10.59
N SER A 37 -39.73 21.60 10.13
CA SER A 37 -40.86 22.25 9.46
C SER A 37 -41.65 23.26 10.31
N SER A 38 -42.19 24.32 9.69
CA SER A 38 -43.47 24.92 10.09
C SER A 38 -44.15 25.77 9.00
N SER A 39 -45.47 25.63 8.97
CA SER A 39 -46.55 26.17 8.11
C SER A 39 -46.62 27.70 7.86
N GLY A 40 -47.27 28.09 6.75
CA GLY A 40 -47.43 29.49 6.24
C GLY A 40 -48.36 30.44 7.01
N PRO A 41 -48.66 31.66 6.48
CA PRO A 41 -49.92 31.85 5.72
C PRO A 41 -49.95 32.91 4.57
N ASN A 42 -50.84 32.66 3.61
CA ASN A 42 -51.81 33.50 2.85
C ASN A 42 -51.51 34.90 2.20
N LEU A 43 -51.87 34.95 0.90
CA LEU A 43 -52.68 35.91 0.09
C LEU A 43 -52.36 37.43 0.04
N VAL A 44 -52.33 38.00 -1.20
CA VAL A 44 -53.43 38.86 -1.75
C VAL A 44 -53.17 39.38 -3.20
N ASN A 45 -54.14 39.08 -4.09
CA ASN A 45 -54.74 39.76 -5.27
C ASN A 45 -54.00 40.71 -6.27
N LYS A 46 -53.92 40.25 -7.54
CA LYS A 46 -54.64 40.66 -8.81
C LYS A 46 -54.89 42.16 -9.17
N PRO A 47 -54.80 42.53 -10.48
CA PRO A 47 -56.01 42.79 -11.29
C PRO A 47 -56.02 42.14 -12.71
N GLN A 48 -57.14 42.33 -13.43
CA GLN A 48 -57.74 41.55 -14.52
C GLN A 48 -57.43 41.98 -15.99
N ALA A 49 -57.47 40.97 -16.88
CA ALA A 49 -58.21 40.75 -18.15
C ALA A 49 -58.50 41.83 -19.24
N VAL A 50 -57.97 41.54 -20.46
CA VAL A 50 -58.54 41.46 -21.85
C VAL A 50 -59.06 42.75 -22.56
N PRO A 51 -58.98 42.90 -23.92
CA PRO A 51 -59.62 42.02 -24.91
C PRO A 51 -58.78 41.61 -26.14
N SER A 52 -59.20 40.48 -26.72
CA SER A 52 -58.85 40.03 -28.06
C SER A 52 -59.73 40.73 -29.10
N THR A 53 -59.14 41.31 -30.16
CA THR A 53 -59.63 41.21 -31.55
C THR A 53 -58.80 42.09 -32.49
N SER A 54 -58.63 41.58 -33.72
CA SER A 54 -58.26 42.31 -34.96
C SER A 54 -56.79 42.26 -35.43
N ARG A 55 -56.49 41.19 -36.17
CA ARG A 55 -55.99 41.18 -37.57
C ARG A 55 -54.71 41.97 -37.93
N ASN A 56 -53.77 41.18 -38.48
CA ASN A 56 -52.87 41.47 -39.62
C ASN A 56 -51.68 42.42 -39.43
N ALA A 57 -50.46 41.87 -39.45
CA ALA A 57 -49.38 42.22 -40.43
C ALA A 57 -48.02 41.55 -40.11
N ALA A 58 -47.96 40.26 -39.75
CA ALA A 58 -46.67 39.58 -39.53
C ALA A 58 -46.57 38.16 -40.15
N ALA A 59 -47.44 37.87 -41.12
CA ALA A 59 -47.33 36.66 -41.93
C ALA A 59 -46.50 36.96 -43.19
N ALA A 60 -45.18 37.16 -43.03
CA ALA A 60 -44.24 37.10 -44.16
C ALA A 60 -42.76 36.90 -43.78
N GLN A 61 -42.30 37.12 -42.54
CA GLN A 61 -40.85 37.11 -42.24
C GLN A 61 -40.53 36.65 -40.80
N ALA A 62 -40.96 35.44 -40.41
CA ALA A 62 -40.70 34.96 -39.04
C ALA A 62 -40.40 33.46 -38.98
N ASN A 63 -39.65 32.91 -39.94
CA ASN A 63 -39.30 31.48 -39.90
C ASN A 63 -37.83 31.13 -40.22
N GLU A 64 -36.87 32.07 -40.15
CA GLU A 64 -35.44 31.74 -40.33
C GLU A 64 -34.44 32.36 -39.33
N ASP A 65 -34.87 33.03 -38.26
CA ASP A 65 -33.93 33.76 -37.38
C ASP A 65 -33.67 33.12 -36.00
N ASN A 66 -33.53 31.78 -35.94
CA ASN A 66 -33.07 31.12 -34.71
C ASN A 66 -32.04 30.00 -34.94
N ALA A 67 -31.27 30.10 -36.03
CA ALA A 67 -30.07 29.29 -36.22
C ALA A 67 -28.82 30.13 -35.91
N PRO A 68 -27.86 29.65 -35.12
CA PRO A 68 -26.61 30.37 -34.90
C PRO A 68 -25.88 30.56 -36.23
N LEU A 69 -25.42 31.79 -36.51
CA LEU A 69 -24.72 32.14 -37.73
C LEU A 69 -23.51 31.22 -37.95
N ARG A 70 -23.35 30.72 -39.18
CA ARG A 70 -22.23 29.83 -39.53
C ARG A 70 -20.91 30.60 -39.51
N ARG A 71 -19.94 30.09 -38.76
CA ARG A 71 -18.60 30.69 -38.63
C ARG A 71 -17.86 30.68 -39.96
N ASP A 72 -17.41 31.86 -40.40
CA ASP A 72 -16.61 32.02 -41.61
C ASP A 72 -15.25 31.32 -41.46
N GLN A 73 -14.91 30.44 -42.41
CA GLN A 73 -13.72 29.59 -42.36
C GLN A 73 -12.41 30.36 -42.61
N ARG A 74 -12.50 31.59 -43.15
CA ARG A 74 -11.33 32.47 -43.37
C ARG A 74 -10.89 33.20 -42.10
N LEU A 75 -11.75 33.26 -41.08
CA LEU A 75 -11.39 33.77 -39.76
C LEU A 75 -10.73 32.62 -38.98
N GLY A 76 -9.40 32.72 -38.78
CA GLY A 76 -8.66 31.84 -37.86
C GLY A 76 -9.29 31.82 -36.45
N LYS A 77 -8.81 30.96 -35.54
CA LYS A 77 -9.32 30.87 -34.16
C LYS A 77 -8.98 32.13 -33.35
N TYR A 78 -9.68 33.22 -33.64
CA TYR A 78 -9.67 34.41 -32.81
C TYR A 78 -10.50 34.09 -31.57
N PHE A 79 -9.86 34.15 -30.41
CA PHE A 79 -10.56 34.08 -29.13
C PHE A 79 -11.08 35.48 -28.84
N GLU A 80 -12.37 35.69 -29.08
CA GLU A 80 -13.07 36.85 -28.56
C GLU A 80 -13.10 36.69 -27.04
N TYR A 81 -12.29 37.48 -26.34
CA TYR A 81 -12.37 37.56 -24.89
C TYR A 81 -13.74 38.13 -24.56
N ASP A 82 -14.62 37.29 -24.03
CA ASP A 82 -15.91 37.70 -23.50
C ASP A 82 -15.68 38.55 -22.24
N LEU A 83 -15.49 39.86 -22.45
CA LEU A 83 -15.25 40.84 -21.40
C LEU A 83 -16.43 40.97 -20.43
N SER A 84 -17.59 40.36 -20.72
CA SER A 84 -18.71 40.27 -19.78
C SER A 84 -18.44 39.33 -18.59
N LYS A 85 -17.51 38.38 -18.75
CA LYS A 85 -17.06 37.48 -17.67
C LYS A 85 -15.83 37.99 -16.93
N LEU A 86 -15.21 39.07 -17.41
CA LEU A 86 -14.09 39.70 -16.73
C LEU A 86 -14.61 40.60 -15.60
N HIS A 87 -14.81 40.01 -14.43
CA HIS A 87 -15.07 40.76 -13.21
C HIS A 87 -13.83 41.61 -12.89
N ASN A 88 -13.95 42.93 -13.00
CA ASN A 88 -12.91 43.86 -12.57
C ASN A 88 -12.93 43.98 -11.04
N SER A 89 -12.20 43.08 -10.35
CA SER A 89 -11.89 43.27 -8.93
C SER A 89 -10.87 44.39 -8.82
N ARG A 90 -11.37 45.63 -8.78
CA ARG A 90 -10.59 46.87 -8.61
C ARG A 90 -9.91 46.91 -7.24
N GLY A 91 -8.87 46.11 -7.05
CA GLY A 91 -8.14 45.98 -5.78
C GLY A 91 -8.28 44.56 -5.22
N GLY A 92 -7.14 43.93 -4.96
CA GLY A 92 -7.03 42.51 -4.65
C GLY A 92 -7.89 42.05 -3.47
N PHE A 93 -8.52 40.89 -3.66
CA PHE A 93 -9.14 40.11 -2.61
C PHE A 93 -8.99 38.63 -2.95
N LEU A 94 -8.44 37.85 -2.01
CA LEU A 94 -8.34 36.39 -2.03
C LEU A 94 -9.76 35.81 -2.24
N THR A 95 -9.94 35.01 -3.28
CA THR A 95 -11.00 33.98 -3.27
C THR A 95 -10.44 32.74 -2.56
N GLU A 96 -11.10 32.30 -1.50
CA GLU A 96 -10.74 31.17 -0.64
C GLU A 96 -11.12 29.79 -1.22
N ASP A 97 -11.32 29.69 -2.54
CA ASP A 97 -11.66 28.42 -3.21
C ASP A 97 -10.61 28.05 -4.29
N ASP A 98 -9.33 28.17 -3.97
CA ASP A 98 -8.26 27.58 -4.78
C ASP A 98 -7.65 26.40 -4.02
N ASP A 99 -8.24 25.22 -4.22
CA ASP A 99 -7.71 23.93 -3.82
C ASP A 99 -6.43 23.60 -4.61
N GLY A 100 -5.34 24.36 -4.40
CA GLY A 100 -3.94 23.98 -4.67
C GLY A 100 -3.61 23.34 -6.03
N GLY A 101 -4.45 23.52 -7.04
CA GLY A 101 -4.31 22.91 -8.35
C GLY A 101 -3.62 23.89 -9.28
N ARG A 102 -2.29 23.75 -9.45
CA ARG A 102 -1.54 24.45 -10.50
C ARG A 102 -2.40 24.55 -11.77
N ILE A 103 -2.69 25.78 -12.22
CA ILE A 103 -3.42 26.03 -13.47
C ILE A 103 -2.72 25.24 -14.59
N LYS A 104 -3.36 24.14 -15.03
CA LYS A 104 -2.83 23.28 -16.08
C LYS A 104 -2.75 24.09 -17.36
N THR A 105 -1.62 24.00 -18.05
CA THR A 105 -1.43 24.70 -19.33
C THR A 105 -2.37 24.13 -20.39
N VAL A 106 -2.71 24.92 -21.42
CA VAL A 106 -3.56 24.48 -22.55
C VAL A 106 -3.02 23.20 -23.22
N ILE A 107 -1.70 23.02 -23.21
CA ILE A 107 -1.00 21.83 -23.75
C ILE A 107 -1.26 20.60 -22.87
N GLU A 108 -1.29 20.74 -21.55
CA GLU A 108 -1.57 19.64 -20.62
C GLU A 108 -3.03 19.18 -20.73
N ILE A 109 -3.98 20.11 -20.84
CA ILE A 109 -5.41 19.80 -21.01
C ILE A 109 -5.65 19.05 -22.33
N ALA A 110 -5.00 19.48 -23.42
CA ALA A 110 -5.11 18.79 -24.71
C ALA A 110 -4.53 17.36 -24.67
N ARG A 111 -3.37 17.17 -24.02
CA ARG A 111 -2.75 15.85 -23.81
C ARG A 111 -3.60 14.93 -22.92
N GLU A 112 -4.20 15.46 -21.86
CA GLU A 112 -5.07 14.71 -20.96
C GLU A 112 -6.33 14.22 -21.69
N LYS A 113 -6.96 15.09 -22.48
CA LYS A 113 -8.13 14.74 -23.31
C LYS A 113 -7.79 13.73 -24.41
N GLU A 114 -6.58 13.77 -24.96
CA GLU A 114 -6.11 12.78 -25.93
C GLU A 114 -5.89 11.39 -25.28
N ARG A 115 -5.29 11.35 -24.08
CA ARG A 115 -5.16 10.10 -23.30
C ARG A 115 -6.52 9.51 -22.94
N GLU A 116 -7.47 10.34 -22.52
CA GLU A 116 -8.83 9.93 -22.20
C GLU A 116 -9.55 9.35 -23.43
N LYS A 117 -9.43 10.00 -24.59
CA LYS A 117 -9.96 9.47 -25.86
C LYS A 117 -9.32 8.15 -26.27
N LYS A 118 -8.01 7.98 -26.02
CA LYS A 118 -7.30 6.73 -26.32
C LYS A 118 -7.78 5.59 -25.41
N LEU A 119 -7.98 5.87 -24.13
CA LEU A 119 -8.57 4.92 -23.17
C LEU A 119 -10.01 4.54 -23.54
N MET A 120 -10.84 5.51 -23.97
CA MET A 120 -12.20 5.24 -24.44
C MET A 120 -12.20 4.35 -25.69
N ARG A 121 -11.32 4.63 -26.66
CA ARG A 121 -11.17 3.80 -27.87
C ARG A 121 -10.65 2.40 -27.56
N GLU A 122 -9.69 2.27 -26.65
CA GLU A 122 -9.14 0.97 -26.26
C GLU A 122 -10.09 0.16 -25.36
N GLY A 123 -11.07 0.81 -24.75
CA GLY A 123 -12.14 0.21 -23.96
C GLY A 123 -13.41 -0.12 -24.75
N GLU A 124 -13.53 0.31 -26.02
CA GLU A 124 -14.64 -0.11 -26.89
C GLU A 124 -14.51 -1.61 -27.18
N GLU A 125 -15.34 -2.41 -26.51
CA GLU A 125 -15.40 -3.85 -26.72
C GLU A 125 -15.88 -4.14 -28.16
N PRO A 126 -15.22 -5.05 -28.89
CA PRO A 126 -15.61 -5.36 -30.26
C PRO A 126 -17.03 -5.90 -30.30
N ALA A 127 -17.80 -5.47 -31.32
CA ALA A 127 -19.17 -5.92 -31.49
C ALA A 127 -19.26 -7.46 -31.51
N ILE A 128 -20.14 -8.01 -30.67
CA ILE A 128 -20.33 -9.46 -30.57
C ILE A 128 -21.12 -9.93 -31.81
N LEU A 129 -20.45 -10.69 -32.67
CA LEU A 129 -21.03 -11.35 -33.83
C LEU A 129 -21.24 -12.82 -33.49
N ILE A 130 -22.48 -13.30 -33.57
CA ILE A 130 -22.88 -14.65 -33.09
C ILE A 130 -22.04 -15.78 -33.73
N ASP A 131 -21.70 -15.65 -35.02
CA ASP A 131 -20.99 -16.69 -35.78
C ASP A 131 -19.46 -16.64 -35.66
N THR A 132 -18.87 -15.46 -35.48
CA THR A 132 -17.40 -15.29 -35.54
C THR A 132 -16.78 -14.94 -34.19
N SER A 133 -17.58 -14.53 -33.21
CA SER A 133 -17.03 -14.10 -31.92
C SER A 133 -16.49 -15.28 -31.10
N PRO A 134 -15.35 -15.10 -30.42
CA PRO A 134 -14.76 -16.10 -29.55
C PRO A 134 -15.70 -16.48 -28.40
N ARG A 135 -15.84 -17.79 -28.16
CA ARG A 135 -16.65 -18.36 -27.08
C ARG A 135 -15.79 -18.78 -25.89
N CYS A 136 -16.39 -18.79 -24.71
CA CYS A 136 -15.77 -19.29 -23.48
C CYS A 136 -15.34 -20.76 -23.65
N ARG A 137 -14.11 -21.09 -23.24
CA ARG A 137 -13.57 -22.46 -23.36
C ARG A 137 -14.32 -23.49 -22.50
N GLU A 138 -14.89 -23.08 -21.38
CA GLU A 138 -15.53 -23.99 -20.42
C GLU A 138 -17.02 -24.22 -20.71
N CYS A 139 -17.76 -23.16 -21.05
CA CYS A 139 -19.23 -23.22 -21.19
C CYS A 139 -19.77 -22.77 -22.55
N ASN A 140 -18.89 -22.43 -23.51
CA ASN A 140 -19.25 -21.93 -24.84
C ASN A 140 -20.14 -20.68 -24.89
N SER A 141 -20.27 -19.95 -23.77
CA SER A 141 -20.94 -18.64 -23.74
C SER A 141 -20.23 -17.61 -24.62
N LEU A 142 -21.00 -16.71 -25.22
CA LEU A 142 -20.51 -15.57 -25.99
C LEU A 142 -20.02 -14.42 -25.08
N GLU A 143 -20.44 -14.39 -23.82
CA GLU A 143 -20.08 -13.36 -22.83
C GLU A 143 -18.68 -13.64 -22.24
N ILE A 144 -17.63 -13.34 -23.00
CA ILE A 144 -16.24 -13.50 -22.53
C ILE A 144 -15.70 -12.24 -21.86
N ASP A 145 -14.73 -12.41 -20.96
CA ASP A 145 -13.97 -11.30 -20.38
C ASP A 145 -12.90 -10.83 -21.38
N HIS A 146 -13.13 -9.69 -22.03
CA HIS A 146 -12.24 -9.15 -23.05
C HIS A 146 -10.87 -8.76 -22.50
N GLN A 147 -10.77 -8.39 -21.22
CA GLN A 147 -9.49 -8.09 -20.58
C GLN A 147 -8.63 -9.36 -20.46
N PHE A 148 -9.26 -10.49 -20.13
CA PHE A 148 -8.58 -11.79 -20.09
C PHE A 148 -8.10 -12.25 -21.46
N LEU A 149 -8.89 -11.98 -22.50
CA LEU A 149 -8.50 -12.28 -23.87
C LEU A 149 -7.33 -11.40 -24.34
N LYS A 150 -7.37 -10.09 -24.05
CA LYS A 150 -6.36 -9.13 -24.49
C LYS A 150 -5.01 -9.34 -23.79
N VAL A 151 -5.02 -9.57 -22.47
CA VAL A 151 -3.78 -9.65 -21.68
C VAL A 151 -3.23 -11.08 -21.67
N PHE A 152 -4.06 -12.08 -21.40
CA PHE A 152 -3.61 -13.45 -21.21
C PHE A 152 -3.88 -14.37 -22.42
N GLY A 153 -4.61 -13.91 -23.44
CA GLY A 153 -5.02 -14.75 -24.57
C GLY A 153 -6.10 -15.78 -24.19
N MET A 154 -6.77 -15.60 -23.05
CA MET A 154 -7.69 -16.59 -22.48
C MET A 154 -9.15 -16.22 -22.71
N ARG A 155 -9.89 -17.15 -23.30
CA ARG A 155 -11.33 -17.01 -23.59
C ARG A 155 -12.15 -17.63 -22.45
N VAL A 156 -12.48 -16.83 -21.44
CA VAL A 156 -13.25 -17.27 -20.27
C VAL A 156 -14.35 -16.26 -19.95
N CYS A 157 -15.54 -16.74 -19.58
CA CYS A 157 -16.62 -15.88 -19.08
C CYS A 157 -16.48 -15.61 -17.58
N ALA A 158 -17.15 -14.56 -17.09
CA ALA A 158 -17.11 -14.21 -15.67
C ALA A 158 -17.67 -15.31 -14.74
N LYS A 159 -18.60 -16.14 -15.23
CA LYS A 159 -19.15 -17.28 -14.48
C LYS A 159 -18.10 -18.37 -14.27
N CYS A 160 -17.45 -18.82 -15.35
CA CYS A 160 -16.45 -19.87 -15.30
C CYS A 160 -15.19 -19.43 -14.56
N LYS A 161 -14.82 -18.14 -14.64
CA LYS A 161 -13.74 -17.56 -13.82
C LYS A 161 -13.97 -17.72 -12.32
N LYS A 162 -15.22 -17.64 -11.85
CA LYS A 162 -15.59 -17.86 -10.44
C LYS A 162 -15.75 -19.34 -10.09
N GLN A 163 -16.15 -20.17 -11.06
CA GLN A 163 -16.31 -21.62 -10.86
C GLN A 163 -14.97 -22.36 -10.79
N PHE A 164 -13.96 -21.89 -11.54
CA PHE A 164 -12.65 -22.52 -11.66
C PHE A 164 -11.53 -21.57 -11.21
N PRO A 165 -11.48 -21.16 -9.92
CA PRO A 165 -10.41 -20.30 -9.40
C PRO A 165 -9.03 -20.96 -9.47
N GLU A 166 -8.94 -22.28 -9.46
CA GLU A 166 -7.70 -23.04 -9.62
C GLU A 166 -7.06 -22.86 -11.01
N LYS A 167 -7.80 -22.39 -12.01
CA LYS A 167 -7.23 -22.06 -13.34
C LYS A 167 -7.17 -20.56 -13.58
N TYR A 168 -8.27 -19.87 -13.30
CA TYR A 168 -8.49 -18.50 -13.73
C TYR A 168 -8.32 -17.44 -12.63
N SER A 169 -7.90 -17.83 -11.43
CA SER A 169 -7.55 -16.86 -10.39
C SER A 169 -6.31 -16.07 -10.79
N LEU A 170 -6.32 -14.79 -10.42
CA LEU A 170 -5.18 -13.90 -10.61
C LEU A 170 -4.31 -13.91 -9.36
N LEU A 171 -3.02 -14.13 -9.57
CA LEU A 171 -2.00 -14.15 -8.53
C LEU A 171 -1.19 -12.88 -8.56
N THR A 172 -0.91 -12.34 -7.40
CA THR A 172 0.02 -11.22 -7.24
C THR A 172 1.46 -11.68 -7.46
N LYS A 173 2.33 -10.73 -7.79
CA LYS A 173 3.77 -10.97 -7.91
C LYS A 173 4.38 -11.66 -6.67
N THR A 174 3.91 -11.32 -5.48
CA THR A 174 4.39 -11.93 -4.22
C THR A 174 3.96 -13.38 -4.12
N GLU A 175 2.69 -13.68 -4.40
CA GLU A 175 2.17 -15.06 -4.41
C GLU A 175 2.92 -15.93 -5.42
N CYS A 176 3.20 -15.42 -6.63
CA CYS A 176 3.97 -16.17 -7.64
C CYS A 176 5.39 -16.54 -7.16
N LYS A 177 6.02 -15.69 -6.34
CA LYS A 177 7.36 -15.97 -5.78
C LYS A 177 7.32 -16.92 -4.61
N GLU A 178 6.29 -16.81 -3.77
CA GLU A 178 6.16 -17.58 -2.54
C GLU A 178 5.69 -19.00 -2.82
N ASP A 179 4.65 -19.15 -3.64
CA ASP A 179 4.01 -20.44 -3.91
C ASP A 179 4.72 -21.21 -5.02
N TYR A 180 5.12 -20.53 -6.11
CA TYR A 180 5.71 -21.15 -7.30
C TYR A 180 7.23 -21.00 -7.41
N LEU A 181 7.84 -20.33 -6.42
CA LEU A 181 9.29 -20.14 -6.32
C LEU A 181 9.91 -19.49 -7.58
N LEU A 182 9.11 -18.69 -8.30
CA LEU A 182 9.55 -17.94 -9.48
C LEU A 182 10.40 -16.72 -9.07
N THR A 183 11.26 -16.29 -9.98
CA THR A 183 12.19 -15.18 -9.74
C THR A 183 11.68 -13.88 -10.34
N ASP A 184 12.22 -12.75 -9.86
CA ASP A 184 11.87 -11.43 -10.39
C ASP A 184 12.10 -11.24 -11.89
N PRO A 185 13.20 -11.74 -12.49
CA PRO A 185 13.43 -11.64 -13.93
C PRO A 185 12.36 -12.40 -14.74
N GLU A 186 12.05 -13.64 -14.34
CA GLU A 186 11.03 -14.47 -15.00
C GLU A 186 9.64 -13.81 -14.96
N LEU A 187 9.28 -13.19 -13.82
CA LEU A 187 8.00 -12.50 -13.66
C LEU A 187 7.92 -11.14 -14.37
N LYS A 188 9.06 -10.55 -14.74
CA LYS A 188 9.09 -9.28 -15.48
C LYS A 188 9.11 -9.48 -17.00
N ASP A 189 9.39 -10.70 -17.45
CA ASP A 189 9.42 -11.05 -18.85
C ASP A 189 7.99 -11.22 -19.39
N GLU A 190 7.55 -10.25 -20.20
CA GLU A 190 6.20 -10.21 -20.79
C GLU A 190 5.97 -11.32 -21.81
N ASP A 191 7.04 -11.81 -22.46
CA ASP A 191 6.95 -12.89 -23.44
C ASP A 191 6.75 -14.25 -22.76
N LEU A 192 7.35 -14.42 -21.57
CA LEU A 192 7.20 -15.64 -20.77
C LEU A 192 5.87 -15.65 -20.00
N LEU A 193 5.55 -14.54 -19.32
CA LEU A 193 4.42 -14.44 -18.39
C LEU A 193 3.72 -13.07 -18.55
N PRO A 194 2.65 -13.01 -19.35
CA PRO A 194 1.86 -11.79 -19.47
C PRO A 194 1.22 -11.45 -18.13
N HIS A 195 1.12 -10.15 -17.84
CA HIS A 195 0.62 -9.66 -16.56
C HIS A 195 -0.33 -8.47 -16.73
N LEU A 196 -1.28 -8.37 -15.81
CA LEU A 196 -2.21 -7.27 -15.71
C LEU A 196 -1.76 -6.30 -14.62
N LEU A 197 -1.53 -5.04 -14.99
CA LEU A 197 -1.23 -3.98 -14.03
C LEU A 197 -2.51 -3.39 -13.43
N ARG A 198 -2.57 -3.34 -12.09
CA ARG A 198 -3.64 -2.67 -11.33
C ARG A 198 -3.06 -1.68 -10.33
N PRO A 199 -3.76 -0.57 -10.01
CA PRO A 199 -3.34 0.31 -8.92
C PRO A 199 -3.29 -0.50 -7.62
N ASN A 200 -2.29 -0.19 -6.79
CA ASN A 200 -2.11 -0.89 -5.53
C ASN A 200 -3.29 -0.55 -4.59
N PRO A 201 -3.96 -1.56 -3.98
CA PRO A 201 -5.14 -1.33 -3.13
C PRO A 201 -4.82 -0.55 -1.84
N TYR A 202 -3.55 -0.53 -1.39
CA TYR A 202 -3.16 0.19 -0.18
C TYR A 202 -2.98 1.69 -0.42
N ALA A 203 -2.30 2.06 -1.52
CA ALA A 203 -2.10 3.45 -1.92
C ALA A 203 -1.76 3.53 -3.41
N SER A 204 -2.39 4.46 -4.12
CA SER A 204 -2.13 4.73 -5.54
C SER A 204 -0.74 5.30 -5.82
N THR A 205 -0.05 5.82 -4.80
CA THR A 205 1.33 6.31 -4.88
C THR A 205 2.36 5.17 -4.90
N TYR A 206 1.99 3.98 -4.43
CA TYR A 206 2.86 2.81 -4.49
C TYR A 206 2.91 2.24 -5.91
N SER A 207 3.94 1.45 -6.17
CA SER A 207 4.06 0.73 -7.44
C SER A 207 2.82 -0.10 -7.73
N ASN A 208 2.36 -0.08 -8.98
CA ASN A 208 1.23 -0.89 -9.43
C ASN A 208 1.45 -2.37 -9.11
N MET A 209 0.36 -3.03 -8.78
CA MET A 209 0.32 -4.48 -8.56
C MET A 209 0.32 -5.19 -9.91
N MET A 210 1.21 -6.17 -10.04
CA MET A 210 1.22 -7.10 -11.18
C MET A 210 0.40 -8.33 -10.84
N LEU A 211 -0.57 -8.65 -11.70
CA LEU A 211 -1.45 -9.80 -11.60
C LEU A 211 -1.18 -10.79 -12.73
N PHE A 212 -0.92 -12.04 -12.39
CA PHE A 212 -0.62 -13.12 -13.31
C PHE A 212 -1.74 -14.16 -13.31
N LEU A 213 -1.94 -14.86 -14.41
CA LEU A 213 -2.93 -15.93 -14.48
C LEU A 213 -2.36 -17.23 -13.88
N ARG A 214 -3.05 -17.81 -12.90
CA ARG A 214 -2.62 -19.04 -12.21
C ARG A 214 -2.24 -20.17 -13.17
N GLU A 215 -3.09 -20.51 -14.14
CA GLU A 215 -2.82 -21.59 -15.11
C GLU A 215 -1.51 -21.37 -15.90
N GLN A 216 -1.15 -20.13 -16.22
CA GLN A 216 0.10 -19.83 -16.93
C GLN A 216 1.31 -19.91 -16.01
N VAL A 217 1.16 -19.42 -14.78
CA VAL A 217 2.19 -19.49 -13.74
C VAL A 217 2.53 -20.94 -13.41
N GLU A 218 1.51 -21.79 -13.23
CA GLU A 218 1.67 -23.23 -12.98
C GLU A 218 2.46 -23.91 -14.09
N LYS A 219 2.12 -23.64 -15.37
CA LYS A 219 2.86 -24.21 -16.51
C LYS A 219 4.34 -23.83 -16.47
N VAL A 220 4.66 -22.54 -16.31
CA VAL A 220 6.05 -22.07 -16.25
C VAL A 220 6.79 -22.64 -15.03
N ALA A 221 6.11 -22.75 -13.89
CA ALA A 221 6.69 -23.32 -12.68
C ALA A 221 6.97 -24.82 -12.84
N TRP A 222 6.04 -25.57 -13.42
CA TRP A 222 6.22 -26.99 -13.69
C TRP A 222 7.32 -27.24 -14.72
N ASP A 223 7.42 -26.42 -15.77
CA ASP A 223 8.52 -26.51 -16.74
C ASP A 223 9.88 -26.25 -16.08
N LYS A 224 9.93 -25.32 -15.12
CA LYS A 224 11.15 -24.98 -14.38
C LYS A 224 11.58 -26.06 -13.39
N TRP A 225 10.63 -26.63 -12.64
CA TRP A 225 10.91 -27.54 -11.53
C TRP A 225 10.77 -29.02 -11.89
N GLY A 226 10.27 -29.35 -13.08
CA GLY A 226 10.04 -30.72 -13.51
C GLY A 226 8.72 -31.31 -12.99
N GLY A 227 7.66 -30.48 -13.00
CA GLY A 227 6.33 -30.83 -12.53
C GLY A 227 6.03 -30.37 -11.10
N GLU A 228 4.84 -30.73 -10.62
CA GLU A 228 4.35 -30.41 -9.27
C GLU A 228 5.25 -31.03 -8.20
N GLU A 229 5.63 -32.31 -8.35
CA GLU A 229 6.51 -33.01 -7.41
C GLU A 229 7.90 -32.35 -7.28
N GLY A 230 8.40 -31.77 -8.36
CA GLY A 230 9.69 -31.08 -8.37
C GLY A 230 9.64 -29.77 -7.60
N LEU A 231 8.54 -29.03 -7.77
CA LEU A 231 8.28 -27.79 -7.03
C LEU A 231 8.17 -28.07 -5.52
N ASP A 232 7.44 -29.13 -5.14
CA ASP A 232 7.28 -29.53 -3.73
C ASP A 232 8.61 -29.92 -3.08
N LYS A 233 9.46 -30.68 -3.80
CA LYS A 233 10.81 -31.04 -3.31
C LYS A 233 11.68 -29.82 -3.07
N GLU A 234 11.64 -28.85 -3.97
CA GLU A 234 12.40 -27.61 -3.79
C GLU A 234 11.83 -26.75 -2.66
N TRP A 235 10.51 -26.72 -2.49
CA TRP A 235 9.87 -26.05 -1.36
C TRP A 235 10.31 -26.65 -0.03
N GLU A 236 10.26 -27.98 0.09
CA GLU A 236 10.69 -28.69 1.29
C GLU A 236 12.17 -28.42 1.60
N ARG A 237 13.04 -28.46 0.58
CA ARG A 237 14.45 -28.11 0.71
C ARG A 237 14.64 -26.70 1.27
N ARG A 238 13.88 -25.71 0.78
CA ARG A 238 13.96 -24.32 1.25
C ARG A 238 13.47 -24.18 2.68
N GLU A 239 12.39 -24.86 3.07
CA GLU A 239 11.87 -24.82 4.44
C GLU A 239 12.82 -25.50 5.44
N GLN A 240 13.37 -26.67 5.08
CA GLN A 240 14.41 -27.32 5.89
C GLN A 240 15.63 -26.42 6.06
N PHE A 241 16.07 -25.73 5.00
CA PHE A 241 17.19 -24.78 5.07
C PHE A 241 16.88 -23.57 5.97
N LYS A 242 15.68 -22.97 5.84
CA LYS A 242 15.24 -21.87 6.70
C LYS A 242 15.18 -22.29 8.16
N LYS A 243 14.66 -23.50 8.44
CA LYS A 243 14.61 -24.09 9.78
C LYS A 243 16.01 -24.26 10.35
N ARG A 244 16.92 -24.91 9.62
CA ARG A 244 18.31 -25.09 10.05
C ARG A 244 19.01 -23.77 10.33
N LYS A 245 18.88 -22.79 9.45
CA LYS A 245 19.49 -21.46 9.65
C LYS A 245 18.91 -20.71 10.86
N ARG A 246 17.63 -20.93 11.19
CA ARG A 246 16.99 -20.37 12.39
C ARG A 246 17.54 -21.04 13.66
N GLU A 247 17.71 -22.35 13.63
CA GLU A 247 18.31 -23.14 14.71
C GLU A 247 19.77 -22.75 14.94
N GLU A 248 20.59 -22.70 13.89
CA GLU A 248 22.00 -22.26 13.97
C GLU A 248 22.12 -20.84 14.56
N LYS A 249 21.29 -19.89 14.11
CA LYS A 249 21.26 -18.53 14.67
C LYS A 249 20.86 -18.52 16.14
N PHE A 250 19.91 -19.37 16.53
CA PHE A 250 19.48 -19.48 17.92
C PHE A 250 20.60 -20.06 18.79
N GLU A 251 21.25 -21.14 18.35
CA GLU A 251 22.39 -21.73 19.04
C GLU A 251 23.58 -20.77 19.16
N GLN A 252 23.88 -20.03 18.09
CA GLN A 252 24.90 -18.99 18.11
C GLN A 252 24.54 -17.89 19.11
N GLY A 253 23.28 -17.45 19.12
CA GLY A 253 22.76 -16.51 20.12
C GLY A 253 22.91 -17.00 21.55
N LEU A 254 22.63 -18.29 21.82
CA LEU A 254 22.87 -18.90 23.13
C LEU A 254 24.36 -18.94 23.48
N ARG A 255 25.23 -19.27 22.53
CA ARG A 255 26.68 -19.33 22.74
C ARG A 255 27.23 -17.95 23.07
N ASP A 256 26.81 -16.92 22.35
CA ASP A 256 27.20 -15.53 22.57
C ASP A 256 26.68 -15.01 23.90
N LEU A 257 25.43 -15.34 24.26
CA LEU A 257 24.86 -15.02 25.57
C LEU A 257 25.66 -15.67 26.70
N ARG A 258 25.99 -16.97 26.59
CA ARG A 258 26.83 -17.67 27.58
C ARG A 258 28.19 -17.01 27.71
N LYS A 259 28.84 -16.64 26.61
CA LYS A 259 30.14 -15.97 26.60
C LYS A 259 30.06 -14.62 27.33
N ARG A 260 29.02 -13.82 27.07
CA ARG A 260 28.80 -12.53 27.72
C ARG A 260 28.52 -12.66 29.23
N THR A 261 27.71 -13.65 29.63
CA THR A 261 27.41 -13.89 31.05
C THR A 261 28.62 -14.48 31.80
N ARG A 262 29.44 -15.32 31.15
CA ARG A 262 30.64 -15.93 31.75
C ARG A 262 31.71 -14.89 32.10
N ASN A 263 31.92 -13.90 31.23
CA ASN A 263 32.92 -12.85 31.46
C ASN A 263 32.62 -12.00 32.71
N ASN A 264 31.36 -11.86 33.12
CA ASN A 264 31.01 -11.14 34.35
C ASN A 264 31.54 -11.80 35.63
N GLN A 265 31.62 -13.13 35.70
CA GLN A 265 32.16 -13.81 36.89
C GLN A 265 33.68 -13.84 36.91
N PHE A 266 34.31 -14.07 35.76
CA PHE A 266 35.78 -14.08 35.66
C PHE A 266 36.35 -12.68 35.88
N GLN A 267 35.74 -11.66 35.28
CA GLN A 267 36.14 -10.27 35.48
C GLN A 267 35.92 -9.82 36.92
N ARG A 268 34.79 -10.19 37.55
CA ARG A 268 34.59 -9.99 39.00
C ARG A 268 35.63 -10.68 39.87
N ARG A 269 36.16 -11.85 39.47
CA ARG A 269 37.24 -12.52 40.22
C ARG A 269 38.58 -11.80 40.05
N GLN A 270 38.91 -11.32 38.86
CA GLN A 270 40.12 -10.51 38.65
C GLN A 270 40.04 -9.15 39.33
N GLU A 271 38.88 -8.47 39.28
CA GLU A 271 38.69 -7.19 40.00
C GLU A 271 38.69 -7.37 41.53
N ALA A 272 38.37 -8.57 42.02
CA ALA A 272 38.49 -8.92 43.42
C ALA A 272 39.92 -9.37 43.82
N GLU A 273 40.82 -9.54 42.86
CA GLU A 273 42.23 -9.83 43.14
C GLU A 273 42.89 -8.54 43.64
N HIS A 274 43.37 -8.57 44.88
CA HIS A 274 43.96 -7.41 45.52
C HIS A 274 45.31 -7.07 44.87
N VAL A 275 45.42 -5.89 44.26
CA VAL A 275 46.69 -5.37 43.77
C VAL A 275 47.44 -4.76 44.95
N HIS A 276 48.59 -5.36 45.29
CA HIS A 276 49.39 -4.92 46.43
C HIS A 276 50.12 -3.60 46.13
N GLU A 277 49.75 -2.55 46.85
CA GLU A 277 50.51 -1.29 46.93
C GLU A 277 51.26 -1.29 48.27
N PHE A 278 52.59 -1.35 48.22
CA PHE A 278 53.45 -1.48 49.39
C PHE A 278 53.87 -0.11 49.92
N GLU A 279 53.83 0.05 51.24
CA GLU A 279 54.30 1.23 51.96
C GLU A 279 55.83 1.34 51.96
N ASP A 280 56.32 2.48 52.41
CA ASP A 280 57.75 2.76 52.54
C ASP A 280 58.44 1.72 53.43
N ILE A 281 59.72 1.48 53.16
CA ILE A 281 60.51 0.40 53.77
C ILE A 281 60.64 0.64 55.28
N GLU A 282 60.15 -0.32 56.07
CA GLU A 282 60.37 -0.34 57.51
C GLU A 282 61.58 -1.24 57.83
N VAL A 283 62.52 -0.72 58.63
CA VAL A 283 63.66 -1.49 59.11
C VAL A 283 63.25 -2.16 60.41
N ALA A 284 63.02 -3.47 60.36
CA ALA A 284 62.78 -4.30 61.52
C ALA A 284 64.10 -4.93 61.98
N THR A 285 64.26 -5.09 63.30
CA THR A 285 65.43 -5.77 63.88
C THR A 285 65.00 -7.18 64.29
N ASP A 286 65.71 -8.20 63.81
CA ASP A 286 65.48 -9.59 64.19
C ASP A 286 65.92 -9.85 65.64
N GLU A 287 65.43 -10.96 66.22
CA GLU A 287 65.79 -11.43 67.57
C GLU A 287 67.31 -11.70 67.74
N ASP A 288 68.03 -11.92 66.63
CA ASP A 288 69.48 -12.12 66.58
C ASP A 288 70.29 -10.83 66.31
N GLY A 289 69.63 -9.67 66.27
CA GLY A 289 70.29 -8.37 66.05
C GLY A 289 70.64 -8.02 64.61
N GLY A 290 70.15 -8.79 63.63
CA GLY A 290 70.22 -8.46 62.20
C GLY A 290 69.15 -7.45 61.80
N THR A 291 69.48 -6.51 60.91
CA THR A 291 68.50 -5.57 60.34
C THR A 291 67.90 -6.15 59.07
N LYS A 292 66.58 -6.33 59.05
CA LYS A 292 65.81 -6.68 57.85
C LYS A 292 64.93 -5.52 57.41
N THR A 293 64.79 -5.37 56.11
CA THR A 293 63.95 -4.36 55.48
C THR A 293 62.67 -5.01 54.97
N ILE A 294 61.55 -4.67 55.60
CA ILE A 294 60.23 -5.22 55.31
C ILE A 294 59.37 -4.13 54.69
N GLN A 295 58.61 -4.49 53.66
CA GLN A 295 57.56 -3.65 53.10
C GLN A 295 56.19 -4.28 53.38
N ARG A 296 55.22 -3.45 53.77
CA ARG A 296 53.85 -3.89 54.07
C ARG A 296 52.86 -3.31 53.07
N CYS A 297 51.92 -4.12 52.62
CA CYS A 297 50.88 -3.65 51.71
C CYS A 297 49.80 -2.85 52.45
N PHE A 298 49.50 -1.63 51.98
CA PHE A 298 48.52 -0.70 52.57
C PHE A 298 47.10 -1.29 52.66
N GLY A 299 46.70 -2.09 51.65
CA GLY A 299 45.32 -2.57 51.54
C GLY A 299 45.03 -3.90 52.23
N CYS A 300 46.03 -4.79 52.36
CA CYS A 300 45.81 -6.14 52.90
C CYS A 300 46.79 -6.57 54.00
N GLY A 301 47.79 -5.73 54.33
CA GLY A 301 48.79 -6.03 55.37
C GLY A 301 49.74 -7.19 55.03
N ALA A 302 49.86 -7.59 53.75
CA ALA A 302 50.86 -8.58 53.36
C ALA A 302 52.26 -7.98 53.48
N GLU A 303 53.19 -8.75 54.05
CA GLU A 303 54.56 -8.33 54.33
C GLU A 303 55.54 -9.03 53.38
N GLN A 304 56.51 -8.30 52.83
CA GLN A 304 57.58 -8.86 52.00
C GLN A 304 58.94 -8.31 52.44
N GLU A 305 59.96 -9.17 52.48
CA GLU A 305 61.35 -8.77 52.73
C GLU A 305 61.98 -8.31 51.41
N VAL A 306 62.61 -7.13 51.41
CA VAL A 306 63.23 -6.55 50.21
C VAL A 306 64.70 -6.22 50.52
N GLU A 307 65.63 -6.70 49.69
CA GLU A 307 67.05 -6.35 49.80
C GLU A 307 67.31 -4.97 49.19
N VAL A 308 67.80 -4.01 49.99
CA VAL A 308 68.21 -2.69 49.53
C VAL A 308 69.72 -2.73 49.27
N TRP A 309 70.11 -2.59 47.99
CA TRP A 309 71.50 -2.62 47.52
C TRP A 309 72.18 -1.25 47.56
#